data_AF-A0A1T3VWJ2-F1
#
_entry.id   AF-A0A1T3VWJ2-F1
#
_cell.length_a   1.000
_cell.length_b   1.000
_cell.length_c   1.000
_cell.angle_alpha   90.00
_cell.angle_beta   90.00
_cell.angle_gamma   90.00
#
_symmetry.space_group_name_H-M   'P 1'
#
loop_
_entity.id
_entity.type
_entity.pdbx_description
1 polymer ?
#
loop_
_entity_poly.entity_id
_entity_poly.type
_entity_poly.pdbx_seq_one_letter_code
_entity_poly.pdbx_strand_id
1 'polypeptide(L)'
;MEYALACRDTRMLDDPIRSQAIALTAGVVLAAIVLAACAVLALLRPHGSLGTAPVVMVRESGALYVRVGDTMHPAPNLASARLITGAPGLPRLVSAQMIAGAKQGPAMGIPGAPETIAPALEPDRATWTVC
;
A
#
# COMPACT_ATOMS: atom_id res chain seq x y z
N MET A 1 26.75 43.68 -18.25
CA MET A 1 26.82 45.12 -17.94
C MET A 1 25.81 45.58 -16.89
N GLU A 2 25.13 44.68 -16.16
CA GLU A 2 24.12 45.08 -15.17
C GLU A 2 24.57 44.95 -13.70
N TYR A 3 25.71 44.30 -13.44
CA TYR A 3 26.18 44.03 -12.08
C TYR A 3 27.06 45.14 -11.47
N ALA A 4 27.43 46.16 -12.24
CA ALA A 4 28.31 47.24 -11.77
C ALA A 4 27.56 48.38 -11.04
N LEU A 5 26.24 48.50 -11.22
CA LEU A 5 25.45 49.60 -10.66
C LEU A 5 24.78 49.27 -9.32
N ALA A 6 24.63 47.99 -8.96
CA ALA A 6 23.84 47.58 -7.79
C ALA A 6 24.64 47.52 -6.47
N CYS A 7 25.96 47.38 -6.48
CA CYS A 7 26.68 46.98 -5.27
C CYS A 7 27.32 48.13 -4.46
N ARG A 8 27.58 49.31 -5.05
CA ARG A 8 28.21 50.50 -4.39
C ARG A 8 29.15 50.15 -3.20
N ASP A 9 30.01 49.16 -3.37
CA ASP A 9 31.02 48.78 -2.40
C ASP A 9 32.20 48.17 -3.17
N THR A 10 33.41 48.65 -2.88
CA THR A 10 34.67 48.31 -3.57
C THR A 10 35.51 47.31 -2.78
N ARG A 11 35.03 46.84 -1.62
CA ARG A 11 35.64 45.73 -0.89
C ARG A 11 35.09 44.39 -1.39
N MET A 12 35.79 43.82 -2.35
CA MET A 12 35.64 42.44 -2.81
C MET A 12 36.14 41.45 -1.73
N LEU A 13 35.53 41.50 -0.54
CA LEU A 13 35.93 40.68 0.62
C LEU A 13 35.19 39.35 0.70
N ASP A 14 34.04 39.20 0.04
CA ASP A 14 33.36 37.93 -0.18
C ASP A 14 32.72 37.93 -1.56
N ASP A 15 32.95 36.88 -2.36
CA ASP A 15 32.23 36.69 -3.63
C ASP A 15 30.83 36.13 -3.31
N PRO A 16 29.75 36.93 -3.30
CA PRO A 16 28.41 36.44 -2.97
C PRO A 16 27.92 35.39 -3.98
N ILE A 17 28.40 35.47 -5.22
CA ILE A 17 28.08 34.52 -6.29
C ILE A 17 28.80 33.18 -6.05
N ARG A 18 30.04 33.21 -5.55
CA ARG A 18 30.80 31.99 -5.23
C ARG A 18 30.22 31.28 -4.02
N SER A 19 29.85 32.01 -2.97
CA SER A 19 29.22 31.40 -1.78
C SER A 19 27.83 30.83 -2.10
N GLN A 20 27.04 31.50 -2.94
CA GLN A 20 25.77 30.97 -3.45
C GLN A 20 25.98 29.71 -4.32
N ALA A 21 26.97 29.71 -5.22
CA ALA A 21 27.28 28.54 -6.04
C ALA A 21 27.76 27.34 -5.19
N ILE A 22 28.57 27.57 -4.17
CA ILE A 22 29.02 26.53 -3.22
C ILE A 22 27.83 25.99 -2.41
N ALA A 23 26.93 26.87 -1.94
CA ALA A 23 25.73 26.43 -1.23
C ALA A 23 24.80 25.58 -2.12
N LEU A 24 24.60 25.97 -3.38
CA LEU A 24 23.79 25.21 -4.35
C LEU A 24 24.40 23.85 -4.68
N THR A 25 25.71 23.80 -4.93
CA THR A 25 26.41 22.55 -5.23
C THR A 25 26.40 21.60 -4.04
N ALA A 26 26.63 22.11 -2.82
CA ALA A 26 26.49 21.32 -1.60
C ALA A 26 25.06 20.78 -1.41
N GLY A 27 24.04 21.60 -1.69
CA GLY A 27 22.65 21.18 -1.66
C GLY A 27 22.31 20.07 -2.66
N VAL A 28 22.81 20.18 -3.90
CA VAL A 28 22.63 19.15 -4.94
C VAL A 28 23.29 17.84 -4.54
N VAL A 29 24.52 17.88 -4.01
CA VAL A 29 25.22 16.68 -3.54
C VAL A 29 24.45 16.01 -2.39
N LEU A 30 23.97 16.79 -1.43
CA LEU A 30 23.17 16.27 -0.32
C LEU A 30 21.86 15.63 -0.81
N ALA A 31 21.15 16.29 -1.72
CA ALA A 31 19.92 15.76 -2.32
C ALA A 31 20.17 14.44 -3.06
N ALA A 32 21.27 14.35 -3.82
CA ALA A 32 21.66 13.12 -4.51
C ALA A 32 21.94 11.97 -3.53
N ILE A 33 22.62 12.24 -2.42
CA ILE A 33 22.88 11.24 -1.37
C ILE A 33 21.57 10.74 -0.75
N VAL A 34 20.64 11.65 -0.43
CA VAL A 34 19.33 11.29 0.15
C VAL A 34 18.52 10.44 -0.83
N LEU A 35 18.48 10.80 -2.12
CA LEU A 35 17.81 10.01 -3.15
C LEU A 35 18.43 8.62 -3.30
N ALA A 36 19.76 8.53 -3.30
CA ALA A 36 20.47 7.25 -3.36
C ALA A 36 20.14 6.36 -2.14
N ALA A 37 20.12 6.94 -0.94
CA ALA A 37 19.75 6.22 0.28
C ALA A 37 18.30 5.70 0.23
N CYS A 38 17.36 6.54 -0.22
CA CYS A 38 15.96 6.13 -0.43
C CYS A 38 15.83 5.01 -1.47
N ALA A 39 16.56 5.10 -2.59
CA ALA A 39 16.56 4.06 -3.62
C ALA A 39 17.08 2.72 -3.08
N VAL A 40 18.18 2.75 -2.34
CA VAL A 40 18.76 1.56 -1.70
C VAL A 40 17.78 0.95 -0.69
N LEU A 41 17.14 1.77 0.15
CA LEU A 41 16.12 1.31 1.10
C LEU A 41 14.88 0.72 0.41
N ALA A 42 14.47 1.28 -0.73
CA ALA A 42 13.36 0.76 -1.52
C ALA A 42 13.68 -0.61 -2.13
N LEU A 43 14.91 -0.80 -2.63
CA LEU A 43 15.36 -2.09 -3.18
C LEU A 43 15.57 -3.15 -2.08
N LEU A 44 16.03 -2.74 -0.90
CA LEU A 44 16.27 -3.63 0.25
C LEU A 44 15.00 -4.04 0.99
N ARG A 45 13.87 -3.35 0.80
CA ARG A 45 12.58 -3.79 1.35
C ARG A 45 11.91 -4.73 0.36
N PRO A 46 12.09 -6.06 0.46
CA PRO A 46 11.31 -7.00 -0.32
C PRO A 46 9.84 -6.70 -0.07
N HIS A 47 9.09 -6.57 -1.16
CA HIS A 47 7.66 -6.33 -1.12
C HIS A 47 7.06 -7.43 -0.25
N GLY A 48 6.62 -7.08 0.96
CA GLY A 48 6.46 -8.03 2.05
C GLY A 48 5.58 -9.19 1.62
N SER A 49 6.08 -10.42 1.78
CA SER A 49 5.37 -11.62 1.30
C SER A 49 3.88 -11.57 1.70
N LEU A 50 3.02 -12.13 0.84
CA LEU A 50 1.58 -12.29 1.11
C LEU A 50 1.29 -13.03 2.44
N GLY A 51 2.34 -13.54 3.10
CA GLY A 51 2.28 -14.26 4.36
C GLY A 51 1.48 -15.53 4.21
N THR A 52 1.17 -16.13 5.35
CA THR A 52 0.29 -17.30 5.48
C THR A 52 -1.17 -16.88 5.67
N ALA A 53 -1.52 -15.63 5.35
CA ALA A 53 -2.89 -15.13 5.53
C ALA A 53 -3.85 -15.91 4.62
N PRO A 54 -4.90 -16.54 5.18
CA PRO A 54 -5.84 -17.36 4.41
C PRO A 54 -6.79 -16.52 3.56
N VAL A 55 -7.15 -15.32 4.03
CA VAL A 55 -7.98 -14.35 3.30
C VAL A 55 -7.24 -13.02 3.22
N VAL A 56 -7.25 -12.44 2.02
CA VAL A 56 -6.58 -11.19 1.70
C VAL A 56 -7.55 -10.26 0.96
N MET A 57 -7.50 -8.97 1.27
CA MET A 57 -8.28 -7.94 0.59
C MET A 57 -7.34 -6.90 0.00
N VAL A 58 -7.56 -6.56 -1.27
CA VAL A 58 -6.83 -5.49 -1.95
C VAL A 58 -7.33 -4.15 -1.42
N ARG A 59 -6.42 -3.32 -0.89
CA ARG A 59 -6.76 -2.03 -0.28
C ARG A 59 -7.38 -1.07 -1.29
N GLU A 60 -6.89 -1.09 -2.53
CA GLU A 60 -7.26 -0.14 -3.57
C GLU A 60 -8.63 -0.45 -4.20
N SER A 61 -8.96 -1.74 -4.38
CA SER A 61 -10.17 -2.17 -5.06
C SER A 61 -11.22 -2.81 -4.15
N GLY A 62 -10.86 -3.18 -2.93
CA GLY A 62 -11.70 -4.00 -2.06
C GLY A 62 -11.84 -5.46 -2.51
N ALA A 63 -11.16 -5.87 -3.59
CA ALA A 63 -11.25 -7.23 -4.12
C ALA A 63 -10.73 -8.26 -3.10
N LEU A 64 -11.49 -9.33 -2.91
CA LEU A 64 -11.17 -10.41 -1.98
C LEU A 64 -10.48 -11.56 -2.70
N TYR A 65 -9.45 -12.11 -2.05
CA TYR A 65 -8.71 -13.27 -2.51
C TYR A 65 -8.55 -14.27 -1.37
N VAL A 66 -8.71 -15.55 -1.69
CA VAL A 66 -8.46 -16.66 -0.77
C VAL A 66 -7.24 -17.46 -1.20
N ARG A 67 -6.48 -17.92 -0.22
CA ARG A 67 -5.35 -18.82 -0.45
C ARG A 67 -5.80 -20.27 -0.38
N VAL A 68 -5.58 -21.01 -1.45
CA VAL A 68 -5.77 -22.48 -1.50
C VAL A 68 -4.47 -23.11 -1.99
N GLY A 69 -3.76 -23.79 -1.08
CA GLY A 69 -2.37 -24.18 -1.30
C GLY A 69 -1.47 -22.95 -1.54
N ASP A 70 -0.75 -22.94 -2.66
CA ASP A 70 0.14 -21.84 -3.07
C ASP A 70 -0.51 -20.84 -4.05
N THR A 71 -1.80 -20.98 -4.34
CA THR A 71 -2.51 -20.17 -5.34
C THR A 71 -3.54 -19.25 -4.68
N MET A 72 -3.62 -18.01 -5.17
CA MET A 72 -4.62 -17.03 -4.78
C MET A 72 -5.82 -17.10 -5.73
N HIS A 73 -7.01 -17.23 -5.18
CA HIS A 73 -8.25 -17.32 -5.94
C HIS A 73 -9.15 -16.13 -5.62
N PRO A 74 -9.67 -15.42 -6.64
CA PRO A 74 -10.65 -14.34 -6.42
C PRO A 74 -11.91 -14.89 -5.75
N ALA A 75 -12.39 -14.23 -4.71
CA ALA A 75 -13.64 -14.56 -4.04
C ALA A 75 -14.66 -13.42 -4.21
N PRO A 76 -15.91 -13.72 -4.60
CA PRO A 76 -16.93 -12.69 -4.86
C PRO A 76 -17.48 -12.03 -3.59
N ASN A 77 -17.28 -12.63 -2.41
CA ASN A 77 -17.76 -12.10 -1.13
C ASN A 77 -16.99 -12.70 0.05
N LEU A 78 -17.07 -12.02 1.21
CA LEU A 78 -16.38 -12.45 2.44
C LEU A 78 -16.96 -13.75 3.01
N ALA A 79 -18.27 -13.99 2.86
CA ALA A 79 -18.90 -15.22 3.32
C ALA A 79 -18.28 -16.45 2.63
N SER A 80 -18.14 -16.42 1.30
CA SER A 80 -17.47 -17.46 0.52
C SER A 80 -16.02 -17.61 0.95
N ALA A 81 -15.31 -16.51 1.19
CA ALA A 81 -13.92 -16.57 1.62
C ALA A 81 -13.76 -17.28 2.98
N ARG A 82 -14.66 -17.01 3.93
CA ARG A 82 -14.70 -17.68 5.24
C ARG A 82 -15.09 -19.15 5.13
N LEU A 83 -16.02 -19.49 4.25
CA LEU A 83 -16.42 -20.89 4.00
C LEU A 83 -15.26 -21.70 3.41
N ILE A 84 -14.54 -21.16 2.44
CA ILE A 84 -13.38 -21.82 1.80
C ILE A 84 -12.25 -22.03 2.80
N THR A 85 -11.99 -21.03 3.65
CA THR A 85 -10.89 -21.08 4.62
C THR A 85 -11.25 -21.78 5.93
N GLY A 86 -12.54 -22.06 6.16
CA GLY A 86 -13.05 -22.70 7.37
C GLY A 86 -12.90 -21.86 8.64
N ALA A 87 -12.58 -20.56 8.53
CA ALA A 87 -12.31 -19.70 9.67
C ALA A 87 -13.00 -18.33 9.52
N PRO A 88 -13.52 -17.75 10.62
CA PRO A 88 -14.18 -16.44 10.60
C PRO A 88 -13.18 -15.26 10.55
N GLY A 89 -11.93 -15.51 10.15
CA GLY A 89 -10.84 -14.53 10.18
C GLY A 89 -11.15 -13.26 9.39
N LEU A 90 -10.60 -12.14 9.86
CA LEU A 90 -10.64 -10.88 9.14
C LEU A 90 -9.65 -10.90 7.97
N PRO A 91 -10.00 -10.32 6.81
CA PRO A 91 -9.12 -10.28 5.66
C PRO A 91 -7.91 -9.38 5.96
N ARG A 92 -6.72 -9.83 5.55
CA ARG A 92 -5.52 -8.99 5.63
C ARG A 92 -5.50 -8.02 4.46
N LEU A 93 -5.32 -6.73 4.75
CA LEU A 93 -5.17 -5.71 3.71
C LEU A 93 -3.78 -5.79 3.06
N VAL A 94 -3.75 -5.88 1.73
CA VAL A 94 -2.53 -5.85 0.90
C VAL A 94 -2.69 -4.87 -0.25
N SER A 95 -1.57 -4.49 -0.88
CA SER A 95 -1.60 -3.69 -2.11
C SER A 95 -1.89 -4.56 -3.33
N ALA A 96 -2.49 -3.97 -4.37
CA ALA A 96 -2.75 -4.63 -5.64
C ALA A 96 -1.48 -5.27 -6.27
N GLN A 97 -0.31 -4.63 -6.12
CA GLN A 97 0.97 -5.11 -6.65
C GLN A 97 1.38 -6.47 -6.03
N MET A 98 1.06 -6.69 -4.76
CA MET A 98 1.36 -7.96 -4.09
C MET A 98 0.57 -9.12 -4.67
N ILE A 99 -0.69 -8.90 -5.06
CA ILE A 99 -1.54 -9.92 -5.67
C ILE A 99 -1.19 -10.15 -7.14
N ALA A 100 -0.75 -9.10 -7.85
CA ALA A 100 -0.27 -9.22 -9.23
C ALA A 100 0.97 -10.13 -9.36
N GLY A 101 1.83 -10.16 -8.33
CA GLY A 101 2.98 -11.08 -8.27
C GLY A 101 2.65 -12.49 -7.77
N ALA A 102 1.41 -12.76 -7.36
CA ALA A 102 1.00 -14.08 -6.86
C ALA A 102 0.56 -15.01 -8.00
N LYS A 103 0.66 -16.32 -7.79
CA LYS A 103 -0.01 -17.30 -8.66
C LYS A 103 -1.52 -17.14 -8.49
N GLN A 104 -2.23 -16.79 -9.57
CA GLN A 104 -3.68 -16.61 -9.56
C GLN A 104 -4.39 -17.82 -10.19
N GLY A 105 -5.49 -18.24 -9.57
CA GLY A 105 -6.36 -19.30 -10.06
C GLY A 105 -7.75 -18.78 -10.45
N PRO A 106 -8.67 -19.67 -10.85
CA PRO A 106 -10.05 -19.30 -11.15
C PRO A 106 -10.77 -18.73 -9.93
N ALA A 107 -11.81 -17.93 -10.18
CA ALA A 107 -12.67 -17.41 -9.13
C ALA A 107 -13.38 -18.55 -8.38
N MET A 108 -13.44 -18.44 -7.05
CA MET A 108 -14.07 -19.41 -6.17
C MET A 108 -15.04 -18.73 -5.21
N GLY A 109 -16.26 -19.24 -5.15
CA GLY A 109 -17.27 -18.79 -4.19
C GLY A 109 -18.69 -18.93 -4.72
N ILE A 110 -19.63 -18.42 -3.93
CA ILE A 110 -21.07 -18.47 -4.19
C ILE A 110 -21.51 -17.08 -4.62
N PRO A 111 -21.94 -16.88 -5.89
CA PRO A 111 -22.50 -15.61 -6.34
C PRO A 111 -23.75 -15.22 -5.53
N GLY A 112 -23.88 -13.94 -5.18
CA GLY A 112 -25.03 -13.41 -4.44
C GLY A 112 -25.05 -13.72 -2.94
N ALA A 113 -24.03 -14.41 -2.41
CA ALA A 113 -23.88 -14.53 -0.96
C ALA A 113 -23.51 -13.17 -0.32
N PRO A 114 -23.88 -12.95 0.95
CA PRO A 114 -23.71 -11.65 1.60
C PRO A 114 -22.23 -11.29 1.84
N GLU A 115 -21.94 -10.00 1.74
CA GLU A 115 -20.60 -9.45 2.03
C GLU A 115 -20.27 -9.45 3.52
N THR A 116 -21.29 -9.40 4.37
CA THR A 116 -21.14 -9.39 5.82
C THR A 116 -22.11 -10.38 6.45
N ILE A 117 -21.61 -11.12 7.44
CA ILE A 117 -22.43 -12.02 8.25
C ILE A 117 -22.63 -11.30 9.58
N ALA A 118 -23.86 -10.88 9.85
CA ALA A 118 -24.23 -10.32 11.13
C ALA A 118 -24.10 -11.39 12.23
N PRO A 119 -23.79 -10.99 13.49
CA PRO A 119 -23.83 -11.92 14.60
C PRO A 119 -25.23 -12.52 14.74
N ALA A 120 -25.30 -13.72 15.31
CA ALA A 120 -26.58 -14.35 15.63
C ALA A 120 -27.38 -13.46 16.60
N LEU A 121 -28.69 -13.37 16.37
CA LEU A 121 -29.61 -12.69 17.28
C LEU A 121 -29.67 -13.44 18.62
N GLU A 122 -29.83 -12.70 19.70
CA GLU A 122 -30.10 -13.32 21.00
C GLU A 122 -31.46 -14.04 20.99
N PRO A 123 -31.60 -15.17 21.71
CA PRO A 123 -32.81 -16.00 21.65
C PRO A 123 -34.10 -15.25 22.02
N ASP A 124 -34.03 -14.29 22.92
CA ASP A 124 -35.13 -13.44 23.38
C ASP A 124 -35.61 -12.44 22.30
N ARG A 125 -34.77 -12.17 21.29
CA ARG A 125 -35.09 -11.29 20.15
C ARG A 125 -35.46 -12.05 18.88
N ALA A 126 -35.37 -13.38 18.89
CA ALA A 126 -35.60 -14.22 17.72
C ALA A 126 -37.08 -14.64 17.58
N THR A 127 -37.97 -13.65 17.42
CA THR A 127 -39.41 -13.91 17.19
C THR A 127 -39.73 -13.86 15.69
N TRP A 128 -40.41 -14.89 15.18
CA TRP A 128 -40.86 -14.98 13.79
C TRP A 128 -42.38 -15.06 13.74
N THR A 129 -43.01 -14.20 12.94
CA THR A 129 -44.45 -14.22 12.68
C THR A 129 -44.67 -14.13 11.18
N VAL A 130 -45.63 -14.90 10.65
CA VAL A 130 -46.07 -14.83 9.24
C VAL A 130 -47.58 -14.59 9.26
N CYS A 131 -48.04 -13.61 8.49
CA CYS A 131 -49.45 -13.23 8.36
C CYS A 131 -50.00 -13.63 7.00
#